data_AF-A0A2T2RWR7-F1
#
_entry.id   AF-A0A2T2RWR7-F1
#
_cell.length_a   1.000
_cell.length_b   1.000
_cell.length_c   1.000
_cell.angle_alpha   90.00
_cell.angle_beta   90.00
_cell.angle_gamma   90.00
#
_symmetry.space_group_name_H-M   'P 1'
#
loop_
_entity.id
_entity.type
_entity.pdbx_description
1 polymer ?
#
loop_
_entity_poly.entity_id
_entity_poly.type
_entity_poly.pdbx_seq_one_letter_code
_entity_poly.pdbx_strand_id
1 'polypeptide(L)'
;MLPVRRFLSLLLVTALTSVTVIACNLSSSSSDTAIQIGSKDFTEQLILGQMYALALEDKGYSVERKLNLGGTPVAQAGLEEGEI
;
A
#
# COMPACT_ATOMS: atom_id res chain seq x y z
N MET A 1 -20.60 -25.25 44.44
CA MET A 1 -21.21 -23.95 44.09
C MET A 1 -20.09 -22.93 43.92
N LEU A 2 -19.61 -22.72 42.70
CA LEU A 2 -18.60 -21.69 42.42
C LEU A 2 -19.25 -20.32 42.67
N PRO A 3 -18.65 -19.45 43.50
CA PRO A 3 -19.28 -18.22 43.95
C PRO A 3 -19.48 -17.27 42.77
N VAL A 4 -20.67 -16.67 42.67
CA VAL A 4 -21.14 -15.75 41.61
C VAL A 4 -20.11 -14.65 41.25
N ARG A 5 -19.26 -14.25 42.22
CA ARG A 5 -18.15 -13.31 42.03
C ARG A 5 -17.06 -13.80 41.08
N ARG A 6 -16.77 -15.11 41.04
CA ARG A 6 -15.80 -15.72 40.10
C ARG A 6 -16.34 -15.78 38.67
N PHE A 7 -17.65 -16.01 38.52
CA PHE A 7 -18.31 -15.96 37.21
C PHE A 7 -18.36 -14.54 36.63
N LEU A 8 -18.63 -13.54 37.46
CA LEU A 8 -18.68 -12.15 37.04
C LEU A 8 -17.29 -11.61 36.61
N SER A 9 -16.21 -11.98 37.31
CA SER A 9 -14.85 -11.64 36.90
C SER A 9 -14.44 -12.32 35.59
N LEU A 10 -14.84 -13.57 35.36
CA LEU A 10 -14.54 -14.30 34.11
C LEU A 10 -15.19 -13.63 32.89
N LEU A 11 -16.44 -13.19 33.03
CA LEU A 11 -17.21 -12.50 31.98
C LEU A 11 -16.59 -11.13 31.62
N LEU A 12 -16.08 -10.41 32.62
CA LEU A 12 -15.40 -9.12 32.43
C LEU A 12 -14.07 -9.28 31.68
N VAL A 13 -13.28 -10.31 32.01
CA VAL A 13 -11.99 -10.58 31.35
C VAL A 13 -12.18 -11.04 29.90
N THR A 14 -13.20 -11.84 29.61
CA THR A 14 -13.54 -12.25 28.23
C THR A 14 -14.05 -11.08 27.39
N ALA A 15 -14.79 -10.15 27.98
CA ALA A 15 -15.24 -8.95 27.27
C ALA A 15 -14.07 -8.02 26.93
N LEU A 16 -13.13 -7.84 27.86
CA LEU A 16 -11.97 -6.96 27.66
C LEU A 16 -10.98 -7.51 26.63
N THR A 17 -10.82 -8.84 26.57
CA THR A 17 -9.98 -9.51 25.58
C THR A 17 -10.58 -9.54 24.18
N SER A 18 -11.91 -9.49 24.04
CA SER A 18 -12.57 -9.38 22.73
C SER A 18 -12.31 -8.02 22.06
N VAL A 19 -12.27 -6.94 22.84
CA VAL A 19 -12.03 -5.57 22.34
C VAL A 19 -10.63 -5.40 21.77
N THR A 20 -9.62 -6.06 22.34
CA THR A 20 -8.23 -5.94 21.87
C THR A 20 -7.98 -6.64 20.54
N VAL A 21 -8.72 -7.71 20.21
CA VAL A 21 -8.54 -8.47 18.95
C VAL A 21 -9.12 -7.71 17.74
N ILE A 22 -10.16 -6.90 17.96
CA ILE A 22 -10.79 -6.07 16.91
C ILE A 22 -9.87 -4.91 16.51
N ALA A 23 -9.17 -4.31 17.48
CA ALA A 23 -8.26 -3.19 17.22
C ALA A 23 -7.02 -3.59 16.39
N CYS A 24 -6.55 -4.82 16.51
CA CYS A 24 -5.40 -5.33 15.74
C CYS A 24 -5.75 -5.72 14.29
N ASN A 25 -7.03 -5.78 13.91
CA ASN A 25 -7.47 -6.05 12.54
C ASN A 25 -7.76 -4.77 11.74
N LEU A 26 -7.47 -3.59 12.29
CA LEU A 26 -7.40 -2.37 11.51
C LEU A 26 -6.05 -2.34 10.78
N SER A 27 -5.85 -3.30 9.87
CA SER A 27 -4.81 -3.22 8.86
C SER A 27 -4.98 -1.88 8.17
N SER A 28 -3.95 -1.06 8.32
CA SER A 28 -3.89 0.30 7.82
C SER A 28 -4.26 0.29 6.34
N SER A 29 -5.45 0.81 6.02
CA SER A 29 -5.74 1.28 4.67
C SER A 29 -4.92 2.55 4.48
N SER A 30 -3.60 2.37 4.32
CA SER A 30 -2.76 3.35 3.67
C SER A 30 -3.52 3.74 2.42
N SER A 31 -3.87 5.03 2.29
CA SER A 31 -4.40 5.58 1.06
C SER A 31 -3.62 4.96 -0.09
N ASP A 32 -4.32 4.18 -0.91
CA ASP A 32 -3.79 3.28 -1.93
C ASP A 32 -3.29 4.12 -3.13
N THR A 33 -2.40 5.08 -2.84
CA THR A 33 -1.84 6.00 -3.81
C THR A 33 -0.92 5.17 -4.67
N ALA A 34 -1.37 4.92 -5.90
CA ALA A 34 -0.61 4.15 -6.87
C ALA A 34 0.77 4.79 -7.07
N ILE A 35 1.80 3.95 -7.12
CA ILE A 35 3.15 4.39 -7.48
C ILE A 35 3.13 4.75 -8.97
N GLN A 36 3.46 5.99 -9.29
CA GLN A 36 3.57 6.42 -10.68
C GLN A 36 4.91 5.95 -11.26
N ILE A 37 4.88 5.40 -12.48
CA ILE A 37 6.07 4.92 -13.20
C ILE A 37 6.11 5.59 -14.56
N GLY A 38 7.09 6.48 -14.72
CA GLY A 38 7.40 7.18 -15.97
C GLY A 38 8.45 6.48 -16.83
N SER A 39 8.47 6.80 -18.13
CA SER A 39 9.63 6.51 -18.99
C SER A 39 9.78 7.53 -20.11
N LYS A 40 11.00 7.68 -20.62
CA LYS A 40 11.28 8.43 -21.84
C LYS A 40 10.85 7.64 -23.08
N ASP A 41 10.84 8.30 -24.24
CA ASP A 41 10.50 7.75 -25.56
C ASP A 41 11.61 6.91 -26.22
N PHE A 42 12.48 6.29 -25.42
CA PHE A 42 13.49 5.35 -25.89
C PHE A 42 13.04 3.92 -25.65
N THR A 43 13.31 3.03 -26.60
CA THR A 43 12.85 1.63 -26.53
C THR A 43 13.33 0.93 -25.26
N GLU A 44 14.58 1.17 -24.85
CA GLU A 44 15.14 0.61 -23.62
C GLU A 44 14.35 1.07 -22.40
N GLN A 45 13.97 2.35 -22.34
CA GLN A 45 13.31 2.94 -21.19
C GLN A 45 11.84 2.52 -21.10
N LEU A 46 11.17 2.26 -22.23
CA LEU A 46 9.84 1.64 -22.25
C LEU A 46 9.89 0.24 -21.63
N ILE A 47 10.87 -0.58 -22.02
CA ILE A 47 11.06 -1.92 -21.46
C ILE A 47 11.36 -1.84 -19.97
N LEU A 48 12.30 -0.97 -19.56
CA LEU A 48 12.66 -0.79 -18.15
C LEU A 48 11.46 -0.33 -17.30
N GLY A 49 10.68 0.65 -17.77
CA GLY A 49 9.48 1.12 -17.08
C GLY A 49 8.45 0.01 -16.88
N GLN A 50 8.25 -0.86 -17.88
CA GLN A 50 7.37 -2.01 -17.73
C GLN A 50 7.91 -3.03 -16.72
N MET A 51 9.22 -3.30 -16.70
CA MET A 51 9.82 -4.21 -15.73
C MET A 51 9.67 -3.70 -14.30
N TYR A 52 9.86 -2.39 -14.06
CA TYR A 52 9.67 -1.80 -12.73
C TYR A 52 8.23 -1.89 -12.26
N ALA A 53 7.27 -1.58 -13.14
CA ALA A 53 5.86 -1.67 -12.81
C ALA A 53 5.47 -3.11 -12.43
N LEU A 54 5.90 -4.11 -13.22
CA LEU A 54 5.65 -5.52 -12.92
C LEU A 54 6.28 -5.96 -11.59
N ALA A 55 7.51 -5.53 -11.31
CA ALA A 55 8.21 -5.88 -10.06
C ALA A 55 7.50 -5.30 -8.83
N LEU A 56 6.93 -4.10 -8.93
CA LEU A 56 6.16 -3.47 -7.87
C LEU A 56 4.79 -4.15 -7.69
N GLU A 57 4.10 -4.46 -8.78
CA GLU A 57 2.83 -5.19 -8.75
C GLU A 57 2.98 -6.60 -8.15
N ASP A 58 4.09 -7.30 -8.43
CA ASP A 58 4.43 -8.60 -7.80
C ASP A 58 4.54 -8.50 -6.27
N LYS A 59 4.89 -7.32 -5.74
CA LYS A 59 4.95 -7.04 -4.30
C LYS A 59 3.64 -6.50 -3.71
N GLY A 60 2.59 -6.42 -4.52
CA GLY A 60 1.27 -5.98 -4.09
C GLY A 60 1.10 -4.46 -4.03
N TYR A 61 2.00 -3.69 -4.66
CA TYR A 61 1.81 -2.25 -4.83
C TYR A 61 0.86 -1.97 -6.01
N SER A 62 0.00 -0.97 -5.86
CA SER A 62 -0.74 -0.38 -6.98
C SER A 62 0.21 0.49 -7.80
N VAL A 63 0.15 0.40 -9.13
CA VAL A 63 1.04 1.13 -10.05
C VAL A 63 0.25 1.81 -11.16
N GLU A 64 0.55 3.08 -11.41
CA GLU A 64 0.08 3.83 -12.58
C GLU A 64 1.23 4.04 -13.57
N ARG A 65 1.02 3.67 -14.83
CA ARG A 65 2.06 3.76 -15.87
C ARG A 65 1.86 5.00 -16.73
N LYS A 66 2.87 5.87 -16.79
CA LYS A 66 2.95 7.05 -17.66
C LYS A 66 4.19 6.94 -18.55
N LEU A 67 4.16 5.97 -19.45
CA LEU A 67 5.30 5.65 -20.32
C LEU A 67 5.30 6.54 -21.57
N ASN A 68 6.46 6.60 -22.24
CA ASN A 68 6.62 7.31 -23.51
C ASN A 68 6.40 8.84 -23.41
N LEU A 69 7.00 9.49 -22.41
CA LEU A 69 6.82 10.92 -22.13
C LEU A 69 7.58 11.85 -23.09
N GLY A 70 8.47 11.30 -23.92
CA GLY A 70 9.41 12.07 -24.72
C GLY A 70 10.83 12.02 -24.15
N GLY A 71 11.65 13.01 -24.50
CA GLY A 71 13.05 13.07 -24.09
C GLY A 71 13.28 13.38 -22.60
N THR A 72 14.55 13.42 -22.20
CA THR A 72 14.97 13.65 -20.80
C THR A 72 14.34 14.88 -20.14
N PRO A 73 14.22 16.05 -20.80
CA PRO A 73 13.65 17.23 -20.15
C PRO A 73 12.19 17.03 -19.69
N VAL A 74 11.40 16.29 -20.45
CA VAL A 74 9.98 16.05 -20.12
C VAL A 74 9.86 15.09 -18.93
N ALA A 75 10.60 13.98 -18.97
CA ALA A 75 10.61 13.03 -17.85
C ALA A 75 11.21 13.63 -16.57
N GLN A 76 12.21 14.50 -16.68
CA GLN A 76 12.79 15.19 -15.52
C GLN A 76 11.80 16.17 -14.89
N ALA A 77 11.14 16.99 -15.72
CA ALA A 77 10.13 17.93 -15.23
C ALA A 77 8.98 17.20 -14.54
N GLY A 78 8.45 16.12 -15.15
CA GLY A 78 7.40 15.32 -14.53
C GLY A 78 7.79 14.72 -13.17
N LEU A 79 9.07 14.32 -13.01
CA LEU A 79 9.59 13.81 -11.73
C LEU A 79 9.72 14.93 -10.67
N GLU A 80 10.15 16.13 -11.07
CA GLU A 80 10.29 17.29 -10.18
C GLU A 80 8.92 17.84 -9.74
N GLU A 81 7.91 17.76 -10.62
CA GLU A 81 6.55 18.24 -10.38
C GLU A 81 5.65 17.20 -9.68
N GLY A 82 6.13 15.96 -9.53
CA GLY A 82 5.37 14.85 -8.92
C GLY A 82 4.27 14.28 -9.82
N GLU A 83 4.36 14.54 -11.12
CA GLU A 83 3.47 13.95 -12.13
C GLU A 83 3.84 12.50 -12.47
N ILE A 84 5.06 12.07 -12.15
CA ILE A 84 5.57 10.69 -12.26
C ILE A 84 6.56 10.34 -11.13
#